data_AF-Q8EB23-F1
#
_entry.id   AF-Q8EB23-F1
#
_cell.length_a   1.000
_cell.length_b   1.000
_cell.length_c   1.000
_cell.angle_alpha   90.00
_cell.angle_beta   90.00
_cell.angle_gamma   90.00
#
_symmetry.space_group_name_H-M   'P 1'
#
loop_
_entity.id
_entity.type
_entity.pdbx_description
1 polymer ?
#
loop_
_entity_poly.entity_id
_entity_poly.type
_entity_poly.pdbx_seq_one_letter_code
_entity_poly.pdbx_strand_id
1 'polypeptide(L)'
;MQITVKGPSFWCQEDEDKFFEWIYSLPNYQSVTGRGLDLIIELNEPVSQSTINQLFVLFKRWELDFNSLAPLKNVNKSHVAWINEFFK
;
A
#
# COMPACT_ATOMS: atom_id res chain seq x y z
N MET A 1 -11.29 4.06 -4.47
CA MET A 1 -11.03 2.93 -3.54
C MET A 1 -10.26 3.38 -2.30
N GLN A 2 -10.56 2.79 -1.12
CA GLN A 2 -9.93 3.14 0.17
C GLN A 2 -9.29 1.91 0.82
N ILE A 3 -8.09 2.09 1.41
CA ILE A 3 -7.35 1.09 2.18
C ILE A 3 -7.08 1.67 3.57
N THR A 4 -7.44 0.93 4.62
CA THR A 4 -7.13 1.31 6.01
C THR A 4 -6.20 0.27 6.62
N VAL A 5 -5.07 0.73 7.15
CA VAL A 5 -4.03 -0.13 7.77
C VAL A 5 -3.49 0.54 9.02
N LYS A 6 -2.97 -0.24 9.98
CA LYS A 6 -2.16 0.34 11.07
C LYS A 6 -0.89 0.96 10.47
N GLY A 7 -0.59 2.19 10.84
CA GLY A 7 0.62 2.87 10.40
C GLY A 7 1.88 2.11 10.86
N PRO A 8 2.97 2.14 10.08
CA PRO A 8 4.21 1.51 10.49
C PRO A 8 4.89 2.30 11.61
N SER A 9 5.85 1.65 12.27
CA SER A 9 6.82 2.33 13.13
C SER A 9 7.99 2.80 12.27
N PHE A 10 8.42 4.05 12.43
CA PHE A 10 9.60 4.60 11.76
C PHE A 10 10.78 4.67 12.71
N TRP A 11 11.98 4.40 12.19
CA TRP A 11 13.22 4.42 12.98
C TRP A 11 13.89 5.80 12.99
N CYS A 12 13.64 6.62 11.97
CA CYS A 12 14.12 7.99 11.86
C CYS A 12 13.22 8.80 10.90
N GLN A 13 13.40 10.13 10.88
CA GLN A 13 12.63 11.02 10.00
C GLN A 13 12.79 10.64 8.52
N GLU A 14 13.99 10.28 8.09
CA GLU A 14 14.24 9.94 6.69
C GLU A 14 13.54 8.65 6.25
N ASP A 15 13.35 7.69 7.16
CA ASP A 15 12.57 6.48 6.91
C ASP A 15 11.07 6.81 6.72
N GLU A 16 10.53 7.69 7.58
CA GLU A 16 9.18 8.22 7.44
C GLU A 16 8.99 8.98 6.12
N ASP A 17 9.91 9.87 5.79
CA ASP A 17 9.87 10.66 4.57
C ASP A 17 9.88 9.75 3.33
N LYS A 18 10.70 8.69 3.34
CA LYS A 18 10.76 7.71 2.25
C LYS A 18 9.49 6.88 2.12
N PHE A 19 8.88 6.49 3.22
CA PHE A 19 7.60 5.80 3.20
C PHE A 19 6.51 6.63 2.50
N PHE A 20 6.39 7.89 2.91
CA PHE A 20 5.38 8.79 2.35
C PHE A 20 5.69 9.20 0.92
N GLU A 21 6.95 9.48 0.58
CA GLU A 21 7.40 9.73 -0.80
C GLU A 21 6.96 8.59 -1.73
N TRP A 22 7.10 7.34 -1.29
CA TRP A 22 6.70 6.19 -2.08
C TRP A 22 5.18 6.09 -2.24
N ILE A 23 4.40 6.38 -1.19
CA ILE A 23 2.94 6.44 -1.28
C ILE A 23 2.50 7.54 -2.27
N TYR A 24 3.09 8.73 -2.18
CA TYR A 24 2.76 9.86 -3.05
C TYR A 24 3.10 9.59 -4.52
N SER A 25 4.11 8.75 -4.77
CA SER A 25 4.54 8.38 -6.12
C SER A 25 3.64 7.35 -6.81
N LEU A 26 2.66 6.76 -6.10
CA LEU A 26 1.79 5.76 -6.69
C LEU A 26 0.95 6.36 -7.83
N PRO A 27 0.88 5.71 -9.02
CA PRO A 27 0.15 6.25 -10.16
C PRO A 27 -1.32 6.61 -9.88
N ASN A 28 -1.98 5.84 -9.02
CA ASN A 28 -3.37 6.02 -8.65
C ASN A 28 -3.55 6.77 -7.31
N TYR A 29 -2.49 7.35 -6.74
CA TYR A 29 -2.58 8.10 -5.48
C TYR A 29 -3.64 9.20 -5.55
N GLN A 30 -4.49 9.26 -4.53
CA GLN A 30 -5.43 10.36 -4.34
C GLN A 30 -5.12 11.12 -3.06
N SER A 31 -5.05 10.41 -1.92
CA SER A 31 -4.74 11.02 -0.63
C SER A 31 -4.18 9.99 0.34
N VAL A 32 -3.51 10.47 1.39
CA VAL A 32 -3.23 9.66 2.58
C VAL A 32 -3.49 10.51 3.81
N THR A 33 -4.20 9.94 4.79
CA THR A 33 -4.55 10.64 6.02
C THR A 33 -4.26 9.74 7.23
N GLY A 34 -3.62 10.30 8.24
CA GLY A 34 -3.46 9.65 9.54
C GLY A 34 -4.68 9.87 10.43
N ARG A 35 -5.18 8.80 11.07
CA ARG A 35 -6.24 8.86 12.08
C ARG A 35 -5.85 8.01 13.29
N GLY A 36 -5.27 8.66 14.30
CA GLY A 36 -4.71 7.94 15.45
C GLY A 36 -3.53 7.08 15.00
N LEU A 37 -3.63 5.77 15.20
CA LEU A 37 -2.63 4.80 14.72
C LEU A 37 -2.95 4.23 13.34
N ASP A 38 -4.05 4.66 12.73
CA ASP A 38 -4.47 4.18 11.41
C ASP A 38 -3.98 5.11 10.31
N LEU A 39 -3.58 4.52 9.20
CA LEU A 39 -3.29 5.17 7.94
C LEU A 39 -4.38 4.83 6.93
N ILE A 40 -5.02 5.85 6.38
CA ILE A 40 -6.06 5.74 5.37
C ILE A 40 -5.46 6.18 4.04
N ILE A 41 -5.33 5.26 3.09
CA ILE A 41 -4.81 5.50 1.74
C ILE A 41 -5.99 5.47 0.77
N GLU A 42 -6.18 6.54 0.02
CA GLU A 42 -7.19 6.65 -1.02
C GLU A 42 -6.55 6.59 -2.41
N LEU A 43 -7.18 5.82 -3.29
CA LEU A 43 -6.72 5.56 -4.65
C LEU A 43 -7.83 5.81 -5.67
N ASN A 44 -7.49 6.51 -6.74
CA ASN A 44 -8.37 6.71 -7.89
C ASN A 44 -8.58 5.40 -8.65
N GLU A 45 -9.83 5.09 -8.98
CA GLU A 45 -10.19 3.94 -9.79
C GLU A 45 -10.25 4.29 -11.29
N PRO A 46 -9.87 3.36 -12.20
CA PRO A 46 -9.42 2.00 -11.94
C PRO A 46 -7.97 1.93 -11.43
N VAL A 47 -7.70 1.05 -10.46
CA VAL A 47 -6.36 0.90 -9.89
C VAL A 47 -5.46 0.09 -10.83
N SER A 48 -4.31 0.66 -11.18
CA SER A 48 -3.34 0.02 -12.08
C SER A 48 -2.60 -1.13 -11.41
N GLN A 49 -2.19 -2.13 -12.20
CA GLN A 49 -1.36 -3.24 -11.71
C GLN A 49 -0.02 -2.75 -11.13
N SER A 50 0.52 -1.62 -11.65
CA SER A 50 1.73 -0.99 -11.11
C SER A 50 1.52 -0.52 -9.67
N THR A 51 0.41 0.17 -9.39
CA THR A 51 0.04 0.56 -8.02
C THR A 51 -0.12 -0.64 -7.10
N ILE A 52 -0.77 -1.72 -7.56
CA ILE A 52 -0.92 -2.95 -6.78
C ILE A 52 0.46 -3.51 -6.41
N ASN A 53 1.36 -3.68 -7.38
CA ASN A 53 2.69 -4.23 -7.13
C ASN A 53 3.49 -3.35 -6.14
N GLN A 54 3.44 -2.02 -6.31
CA GLN A 54 4.14 -1.09 -5.44
C GLN A 54 3.59 -1.09 -4.00
N LEU A 55 2.26 -1.19 -3.83
CA LEU A 55 1.64 -1.33 -2.51
C LEU A 55 2.09 -2.60 -1.81
N PHE A 56 2.18 -3.74 -2.52
CA PHE A 56 2.71 -4.97 -1.94
C PHE A 56 4.15 -4.83 -1.48
N VAL A 57 4.99 -4.14 -2.25
CA VAL A 57 6.39 -3.86 -1.87
C VAL A 57 6.45 -2.94 -0.65
N LEU A 58 5.63 -1.88 -0.61
CA LEU A 58 5.51 -0.97 0.54
C LEU A 58 5.10 -1.73 1.81
N PHE A 59 4.04 -2.54 1.72
CA PHE A 59 3.54 -3.33 2.84
C PHE A 59 4.58 -4.34 3.30
N LYS A 60 5.32 -4.96 2.40
CA LYS A 60 6.40 -5.88 2.76
C LYS A 60 7.53 -5.16 3.48
N ARG A 61 7.94 -4.00 2.98
CA ARG A 61 9.12 -3.28 3.49
C ARG A 61 8.91 -2.69 4.88
N TRP A 62 7.72 -2.12 5.13
CA TRP A 62 7.36 -1.55 6.43
C TRP A 62 6.50 -2.49 7.29
N GLU A 63 6.51 -3.79 6.96
CA GLU A 63 5.86 -4.86 7.73
C GLU A 63 4.38 -4.58 8.06
N LEU A 64 3.65 -4.00 7.11
CA LEU A 64 2.24 -3.68 7.24
C LEU A 64 1.36 -4.92 7.04
N ASP A 65 0.16 -4.90 7.63
CA ASP A 65 -0.81 -6.00 7.52
C ASP A 65 -1.38 -6.11 6.09
N PHE A 66 -1.01 -7.19 5.39
CA PHE A 66 -1.50 -7.48 4.04
C PHE A 66 -3.02 -7.71 3.97
N ASN A 67 -3.70 -8.02 5.08
CA ASN A 67 -5.16 -8.16 5.07
C ASN A 67 -5.86 -6.86 4.70
N SER A 68 -5.25 -5.70 4.98
CA SER A 68 -5.77 -4.40 4.54
C SER A 68 -5.80 -4.24 3.01
N LEU A 69 -5.04 -5.04 2.26
CA LEU A 69 -5.07 -5.08 0.80
C LEU A 69 -6.16 -6.00 0.24
N ALA A 70 -7.04 -6.58 1.08
CA ALA A 70 -8.17 -7.39 0.64
C ALA A 70 -9.03 -6.75 -0.49
N PRO A 71 -9.31 -5.44 -0.50
CA PRO A 71 -10.05 -4.81 -1.60
C PRO A 71 -9.40 -4.94 -2.98
N LEU A 72 -8.07 -5.14 -3.03
CA LEU A 72 -7.31 -5.30 -4.27
C LEU A 72 -7.31 -6.73 -4.82
N LYS A 73 -7.79 -7.73 -4.05
CA LYS A 73 -7.78 -9.15 -4.45
C LYS A 73 -8.50 -9.41 -5.76
N ASN A 74 -9.62 -8.71 -6.00
CA ASN A 74 -10.46 -8.92 -7.17
C ASN A 74 -9.99 -8.17 -8.42
N VAL A 75 -8.98 -7.29 -8.28
CA VAL A 75 -8.44 -6.47 -9.37
C VAL A 75 -7.25 -7.17 -10.06
N ASN A 76 -6.76 -8.29 -9.51
CA ASN A 76 -5.36 -8.69 -9.71
C ASN A 76 -5.10 -9.82 -10.73
N LYS A 77 -4.12 -9.56 -11.61
CA LYS A 77 -3.22 -10.55 -12.25
C LYS A 77 -1.78 -10.05 -12.08
N SER A 78 -1.16 -10.27 -10.93
CA SER A 78 0.20 -9.81 -10.68
C SER A 78 1.18 -10.71 -11.41
N HIS A 79 2.18 -10.11 -12.07
CA HIS A 79 3.28 -10.86 -12.69
C HIS A 79 4.41 -11.16 -11.69
N VAL A 80 4.33 -10.66 -10.45
CA VAL A 80 5.34 -10.89 -9.42
C VAL A 80 5.01 -12.20 -8.69
N ALA A 81 5.87 -13.20 -8.88
CA ALA A 81 5.62 -14.57 -8.43
C ALA A 81 5.28 -14.68 -6.94
N TRP A 82 6.03 -14.00 -6.07
CA TRP A 82 5.78 -14.04 -4.62
C TRP A 82 4.48 -13.34 -4.22
N ILE A 83 4.07 -12.28 -4.94
CA ILE A 83 2.79 -11.60 -4.67
C ILE A 83 1.63 -12.57 -4.89
N ASN A 84 1.69 -13.39 -5.94
CA ASN A 84 0.64 -14.39 -6.23
C ASN A 84 0.50 -15.46 -5.14
N GLU A 85 1.56 -15.73 -4.36
CA GLU A 85 1.48 -16.65 -3.22
C GLU A 85 0.68 -16.06 -2.05
N PHE A 86 0.67 -14.72 -1.89
CA PHE A 86 -0.12 -14.03 -0.87
C PHE A 86 -1.62 -13.93 -1.19
N PHE A 87 -2.01 -14.17 -2.45
CA PHE A 87 -3.40 -14.15 -2.91
C PHE A 87 -4.07 -15.53 -2.98
N LYS A 88 -3.33 -16.62 -2.71
CA LYS A 88 -3.88 -17.97 -2.57
C LYS A 88 -4.64 -18.11 -1.25
#